data_AF-A0A239JPL5-F1
#
_entry.id   AF-A0A239JPL5-F1
#
_cell.length_a   1.000
_cell.length_b   1.000
_cell.length_c   1.000
_cell.angle_alpha   90.00
_cell.angle_beta   90.00
_cell.angle_gamma   90.00
#
_symmetry.space_group_name_H-M   'P 1'
#
loop_
_entity.id
_entity.type
_entity.pdbx_description
1 polymer ?
#
loop_
_entity_poly.entity_id
_entity_poly.type
_entity_poly.pdbx_seq_one_letter_code
_entity_poly.pdbx_strand_id
1 'polypeptide(L)'
;MIEWLDGVWARALTVRIVEGGDDGGPLLDRSVLAELRGAASIEAVRALTTTGRFTRDVCRCHGGPSIVLLDEAGDVLASAALHSHGSVSWERSRFRNDLLTVDPTGLQLFLAEQGVPGQLTSFLAPLAELLNLYEGSPQFRPAGVAGQRYLTERAVPDVLHPALVALTGRQCGELSEGQVAEFGRLLVAAEPAPDARATALLSWLGRLPIPAEALWGEGVLVRRLLADLAGPDIATAAVQTRTGHGAMGVVNLLMHVDDDGTLAAAVAPTLRALFPPPT
;
A
#
# COMPACT_ATOMS: atom_id res chain seq x y z
N MET A 1 -24.86 -16.84 9.17
CA MET A 1 -24.30 -15.57 8.65
C MET A 1 -24.37 -15.52 7.14
N ILE A 2 -23.83 -16.52 6.44
CA ILE A 2 -23.81 -16.59 4.97
C ILE A 2 -25.22 -16.42 4.37
N GLU A 3 -26.19 -17.24 4.79
CA GLU A 3 -27.59 -17.13 4.29
C GLU A 3 -28.22 -15.74 4.51
N TRP A 4 -27.90 -15.09 5.64
CA TRP A 4 -28.37 -13.73 5.90
C TRP A 4 -27.71 -12.72 4.96
N LEU A 5 -26.39 -12.86 4.74
CA LEU A 5 -25.62 -11.97 3.89
C LEU A 5 -26.04 -12.11 2.42
N ASP A 6 -26.34 -13.33 1.96
CA ASP A 6 -26.92 -13.58 0.64
C ASP A 6 -28.26 -12.87 0.46
N GLY A 7 -29.13 -12.93 1.47
CA GLY A 7 -30.40 -12.21 1.47
C GLY A 7 -30.25 -10.69 1.44
N VAL A 8 -29.21 -10.15 2.09
CA VAL A 8 -28.87 -8.73 2.03
C VAL A 8 -28.35 -8.33 0.65
N TRP A 9 -27.39 -9.07 0.10
CA TRP A 9 -26.83 -8.80 -1.23
C TRP A 9 -27.89 -8.86 -2.33
N ALA A 10 -28.85 -9.78 -2.24
CA ALA A 10 -29.95 -9.87 -3.19
C ALA A 10 -30.85 -8.62 -3.23
N ARG A 11 -30.81 -7.79 -2.19
CA ARG A 11 -31.58 -6.54 -2.08
C ARG A 11 -30.72 -5.29 -2.31
N ALA A 12 -29.40 -5.41 -2.24
CA ALA A 12 -28.49 -4.29 -2.39
C ALA A 12 -28.46 -3.82 -3.85
N LEU A 13 -28.80 -2.55 -4.08
CA LEU A 13 -28.74 -1.91 -5.40
C LEU A 13 -27.58 -0.92 -5.50
N THR A 14 -27.08 -0.45 -4.37
CA THR A 14 -25.91 0.44 -4.31
C THR A 14 -24.97 -0.04 -3.21
N VAL A 15 -23.67 0.02 -3.49
CA VAL A 15 -22.63 -0.18 -2.48
C VAL A 15 -21.85 1.11 -2.33
N ARG A 16 -21.70 1.60 -1.12
CA ARG A 16 -20.81 2.73 -0.80
C ARG A 16 -19.60 2.24 -0.04
N ILE A 17 -18.43 2.76 -0.40
CA ILE A 17 -17.25 2.71 0.44
C ILE A 17 -17.17 4.05 1.14
N VAL A 18 -17.24 4.06 2.47
CA VAL A 18 -17.23 5.28 3.28
C VAL A 18 -15.99 5.32 4.16
N GLU A 19 -15.57 6.53 4.52
CA GLU A 19 -14.43 6.75 5.41
C GLU A 19 -14.69 6.17 6.81
N GLY A 20 -13.60 5.73 7.46
CA GLY A 20 -13.61 5.27 8.84
C GLY A 20 -14.20 3.89 9.05
N GLY A 21 -13.81 3.28 10.17
CA GLY A 21 -14.24 1.95 10.59
C GLY A 21 -15.40 2.01 11.57
N ASP A 22 -15.39 1.14 12.57
CA ASP A 22 -16.45 1.03 13.58
C ASP A 22 -16.61 2.29 14.45
N ASP A 23 -15.59 3.15 14.54
CA ASP A 23 -15.57 4.39 15.33
C ASP A 23 -15.93 5.66 14.53
N GLY A 24 -16.15 5.55 13.22
CA GLY A 24 -16.39 6.68 12.33
C GLY A 24 -17.76 7.38 12.44
N GLY A 25 -18.54 7.12 13.50
CA GLY A 25 -19.88 7.68 13.67
C GLY A 25 -20.95 7.07 12.75
N PRO A 26 -22.12 7.72 12.58
CA PRO A 26 -23.22 7.19 11.75
C PRO A 26 -22.82 7.04 10.27
N LEU A 27 -23.11 5.88 9.66
CA LEU A 27 -22.65 5.52 8.30
C LEU A 27 -23.06 6.52 7.21
N LEU A 28 -24.28 7.08 7.31
CA LEU A 28 -24.83 7.99 6.31
C LEU A 28 -24.23 9.40 6.38
N ASP A 29 -23.57 9.75 7.49
CA ASP A 29 -22.95 11.05 7.70
C ASP A 29 -21.48 11.07 7.27
N ARG A 30 -20.91 9.90 6.91
CA ARG A 30 -19.50 9.76 6.56
C ARG A 30 -19.20 10.15 5.13
N SER A 31 -17.98 10.60 4.87
CA SER A 31 -17.45 10.87 3.53
C SER A 31 -17.55 9.61 2.66
N VAL A 32 -18.18 9.73 1.49
CA VAL A 32 -18.21 8.65 0.50
C VAL A 32 -16.92 8.68 -0.30
N LEU A 33 -16.14 7.61 -0.21
CA LEU A 33 -14.88 7.44 -0.94
C LEU A 33 -15.13 6.87 -2.34
N ALA A 34 -16.08 5.95 -2.46
CA ALA A 34 -16.52 5.39 -3.73
C ALA A 34 -17.99 4.96 -3.67
N GLU A 35 -18.69 5.02 -4.80
CA GLU A 35 -20.07 4.54 -4.94
C GLU A 35 -20.18 3.61 -6.16
N LEU A 36 -20.66 2.40 -5.92
CA LEU A 36 -20.82 1.34 -6.92
C LEU A 36 -22.31 1.15 -7.20
N ARG A 37 -22.70 1.38 -8.45
CA ARG A 37 -24.07 1.18 -8.95
C ARG A 37 -24.18 0.12 -10.05
N GLY A 38 -23.04 -0.26 -10.64
CA GLY A 38 -23.00 -1.23 -11.72
C GLY A 38 -23.13 -2.66 -11.20
N ALA A 39 -23.94 -3.48 -11.85
CA ALA A 39 -24.11 -4.89 -11.45
C ALA A 39 -22.76 -5.65 -11.38
N ALA A 40 -21.85 -5.37 -12.31
CA ALA A 40 -20.53 -6.01 -12.34
C ALA A 40 -19.65 -5.61 -11.14
N SER A 41 -19.63 -4.31 -10.74
CA SER A 41 -18.83 -3.86 -9.61
C SER A 41 -19.43 -4.29 -8.27
N ILE A 42 -20.76 -4.32 -8.17
CA ILE A 42 -21.48 -4.86 -7.00
C ILE A 42 -21.19 -6.35 -6.82
N GLU A 43 -21.23 -7.14 -7.90
CA GLU A 43 -20.92 -8.57 -7.82
C GLU A 43 -19.44 -8.82 -7.50
N ALA A 44 -18.53 -7.99 -8.04
CA ALA A 44 -17.10 -8.09 -7.73
C ALA A 44 -16.84 -7.85 -6.23
N VAL A 45 -17.37 -6.77 -5.65
CA VAL A 45 -17.20 -6.51 -4.21
C VAL A 45 -17.87 -7.58 -3.36
N ARG A 46 -19.04 -8.09 -3.76
CA ARG A 46 -19.67 -9.23 -3.10
C ARG A 46 -18.73 -10.43 -3.07
N ALA A 47 -18.23 -10.87 -4.22
CA ALA A 47 -17.36 -12.04 -4.31
C ALA A 47 -16.12 -11.90 -3.40
N LEU A 48 -15.50 -10.71 -3.42
CA LEU A 48 -14.28 -10.39 -2.66
C LEU A 48 -14.49 -10.25 -1.16
N THR A 49 -15.73 -10.00 -0.70
CA THR A 49 -16.02 -9.69 0.71
C THR A 49 -16.96 -10.68 1.39
N THR A 50 -17.39 -11.72 0.68
CA THR A 50 -18.26 -12.78 1.21
C THR A 50 -17.63 -14.18 1.13
N THR A 51 -16.61 -14.35 0.29
CA THR A 51 -15.92 -15.63 0.13
C THR A 51 -14.67 -15.65 1.02
N GLY A 52 -14.59 -16.63 1.92
CA GLY A 52 -13.53 -16.65 2.92
C GLY A 52 -13.72 -17.67 4.03
N ARG A 53 -12.92 -17.52 5.08
CA ARG A 53 -13.04 -18.29 6.31
C ARG A 53 -13.22 -17.35 7.49
N PHE A 54 -14.28 -17.60 8.27
CA PHE A 54 -14.47 -16.94 9.54
C PHE A 54 -13.46 -17.43 10.58
N THR A 55 -12.76 -16.50 11.24
CA THR A 55 -11.69 -16.83 12.18
C THR A 55 -12.19 -17.30 13.54
N ARG A 56 -13.44 -16.97 13.90
CA ARG A 56 -13.97 -17.04 15.28
C ARG A 56 -13.20 -16.15 16.25
N ASP A 57 -12.46 -15.19 15.73
CA ASP A 57 -11.79 -14.11 16.45
C ASP A 57 -12.20 -12.78 15.80
N VAL A 58 -11.94 -11.68 16.49
CA VAL A 58 -12.32 -10.35 16.01
C VAL A 58 -11.12 -9.41 16.13
N CYS A 59 -10.73 -8.73 15.04
CA CYS A 59 -9.73 -7.68 15.14
C CYS A 59 -10.24 -6.61 16.10
N ARG A 60 -9.52 -6.29 17.18
CA ARG A 60 -9.95 -5.23 18.11
C ARG A 60 -9.72 -3.81 17.57
N CYS A 61 -9.05 -3.69 16.43
CA CYS A 61 -8.92 -2.44 15.70
C CYS A 61 -10.29 -1.96 15.21
N HIS A 62 -10.47 -0.64 15.09
CA HIS A 62 -11.69 -0.06 14.53
C HIS A 62 -11.85 -0.35 13.03
N GLY A 63 -10.79 -0.71 12.34
CA GLY A 63 -10.79 -0.94 10.89
C GLY A 63 -10.45 0.33 10.11
N GLY A 64 -10.30 0.16 8.80
CA GLY A 64 -10.18 1.24 7.83
C GLY A 64 -11.56 1.62 7.27
N PRO A 65 -11.67 1.95 5.97
CA PRO A 65 -12.95 2.25 5.33
C PRO A 65 -14.01 1.16 5.54
N SER A 66 -15.28 1.57 5.50
CA SER A 66 -16.42 0.68 5.64
C SER A 66 -17.17 0.49 4.32
N ILE A 67 -17.61 -0.73 4.05
CA ILE A 67 -18.54 -1.09 2.98
C ILE A 67 -19.96 -0.94 3.52
N VAL A 68 -20.83 -0.26 2.79
CA VAL A 68 -22.24 -0.03 3.15
C VAL A 68 -23.12 -0.50 2.01
N LEU A 69 -24.04 -1.41 2.31
CA LEU A 69 -25.01 -1.94 1.36
C LEU A 69 -26.32 -1.17 1.50
N LEU A 70 -26.80 -0.62 0.40
CA LEU A 70 -28.00 0.21 0.35
C LEU A 70 -29.04 -0.42 -0.60
N ASP A 71 -30.31 -0.30 -0.24
CA ASP A 71 -31.42 -0.64 -1.14
C ASP A 71 -31.78 0.50 -2.09
N GLU A 72 -32.90 0.36 -2.80
CA GLU A 72 -33.43 1.34 -3.74
C GLU A 72 -33.78 2.69 -3.08
N ALA A 73 -34.27 2.66 -1.84
CA ALA A 73 -34.63 3.87 -1.10
C ALA A 73 -33.40 4.59 -0.54
N GLY A 74 -32.22 3.96 -0.60
CA GLY A 74 -31.00 4.43 0.03
C GLY A 74 -30.91 4.07 1.51
N ASP A 75 -31.76 3.15 1.98
CA ASP A 75 -31.72 2.66 3.36
C ASP A 75 -30.56 1.68 3.54
N VAL A 76 -29.89 1.76 4.70
CA VAL A 76 -28.78 0.86 5.04
C VAL A 76 -29.31 -0.54 5.33
N LEU A 77 -28.90 -1.50 4.51
CA LEU A 77 -29.21 -2.92 4.69
C LEU A 77 -28.19 -3.61 5.59
N ALA A 78 -26.91 -3.30 5.40
CA ALA A 78 -25.80 -3.83 6.17
C ALA A 78 -24.53 -2.99 5.97
N SER A 79 -23.56 -3.24 6.84
CA SER A 79 -22.21 -2.68 6.74
C SER A 79 -21.12 -3.67 7.11
N ALA A 80 -19.91 -3.42 6.60
CA ALA A 80 -18.71 -4.14 6.97
C ALA A 80 -17.51 -3.21 7.11
N ALA A 81 -16.76 -3.34 8.19
CA ALA A 81 -15.47 -2.65 8.33
C ALA A 81 -14.37 -3.48 7.65
N LEU A 82 -13.49 -2.81 6.90
CA LEU A 82 -12.30 -3.42 6.33
C LEU A 82 -11.17 -3.43 7.36
N HIS A 83 -10.50 -4.56 7.52
CA HIS A 83 -9.41 -4.74 8.47
C HIS A 83 -8.17 -5.28 7.75
N SER A 84 -7.04 -4.60 7.97
CA SER A 84 -5.72 -4.98 7.45
C SER A 84 -5.75 -5.35 5.95
N HIS A 85 -4.93 -6.31 5.52
CA HIS A 85 -4.79 -6.69 4.11
C HIS A 85 -5.98 -7.51 3.57
N GLY A 86 -6.77 -8.14 4.44
CA GLY A 86 -7.63 -9.24 3.99
C GLY A 86 -8.75 -9.67 4.93
N SER A 87 -9.11 -8.85 5.91
CA SER A 87 -10.17 -9.18 6.85
C SER A 87 -11.37 -8.24 6.67
N VAL A 88 -12.58 -8.78 6.76
CA VAL A 88 -13.84 -8.04 6.66
C VAL A 88 -14.72 -8.38 7.85
N SER A 89 -15.18 -7.37 8.58
CA SER A 89 -16.05 -7.54 9.75
C SER A 89 -17.46 -7.06 9.43
N TRP A 90 -18.31 -7.99 8.99
CA TRP A 90 -19.73 -7.72 8.72
C TRP A 90 -20.51 -7.54 10.01
N GLU A 91 -21.31 -6.47 10.11
CA GLU A 91 -22.23 -6.22 11.22
C GLU A 91 -21.59 -6.54 12.58
N ARG A 92 -20.45 -5.93 12.85
CA ARG A 92 -19.58 -6.30 13.96
C ARG A 92 -20.30 -6.40 15.30
N SER A 93 -21.21 -5.45 15.56
CA SER A 93 -22.04 -5.41 16.77
C SER A 93 -22.90 -6.67 16.95
N ARG A 94 -23.30 -7.29 15.84
CA ARG A 94 -24.14 -8.49 15.77
C ARG A 94 -23.34 -9.79 15.76
N PHE A 95 -22.31 -9.89 14.93
CA PHE A 95 -21.63 -11.17 14.69
C PHE A 95 -20.30 -11.35 15.40
N ARG A 96 -19.61 -10.26 15.76
CA ARG A 96 -18.30 -10.26 16.47
C ARG A 96 -17.29 -11.25 15.88
N ASN A 97 -17.15 -11.27 14.56
CA ASN A 97 -16.29 -12.22 13.87
C ASN A 97 -15.81 -11.64 12.55
N ASP A 98 -14.56 -11.94 12.23
CA ASP A 98 -13.91 -11.48 11.02
C ASP A 98 -13.93 -12.58 9.95
N LEU A 99 -14.24 -12.18 8.71
CA LEU A 99 -14.04 -13.00 7.53
C LEU A 99 -12.65 -12.72 6.95
N LEU A 100 -11.76 -13.72 6.95
CA LEU A 100 -10.57 -13.67 6.11
C LEU A 100 -10.96 -13.98 4.68
N THR A 101 -10.76 -13.01 3.78
CA THR A 101 -11.15 -13.14 2.38
C THR A 101 -10.26 -14.14 1.66
N VAL A 102 -10.83 -14.86 0.67
CA VAL A 102 -10.05 -15.77 -0.18
C VAL A 102 -9.06 -14.99 -1.04
N ASP A 103 -9.44 -13.81 -1.53
CA ASP A 103 -8.61 -12.99 -2.40
C ASP A 103 -8.36 -11.59 -1.79
N PRO A 104 -7.49 -11.48 -0.76
CA PRO A 104 -7.22 -10.21 -0.10
C PRO A 104 -6.54 -9.20 -1.03
N THR A 105 -5.60 -9.66 -1.86
CA THR A 105 -4.94 -8.81 -2.85
C THR A 105 -5.93 -8.27 -3.87
N GLY A 106 -6.88 -9.10 -4.32
CA GLY A 106 -7.93 -8.65 -5.22
C GLY A 106 -8.86 -7.63 -4.63
N LEU A 107 -9.23 -7.78 -3.35
CA LEU A 107 -10.04 -6.78 -2.65
C LEU A 107 -9.35 -5.41 -2.64
N GLN A 108 -8.08 -5.36 -2.22
CA GLN A 108 -7.35 -4.10 -2.08
C GLN A 108 -7.12 -3.42 -3.43
N LEU A 109 -6.77 -4.19 -4.47
CA LEU A 109 -6.59 -3.66 -5.81
C LEU A 109 -7.91 -3.19 -6.44
N PHE A 110 -9.00 -3.93 -6.23
CA PHE A 110 -10.33 -3.52 -6.66
C PHE A 110 -10.73 -2.19 -6.02
N LEU A 111 -10.54 -2.04 -4.70
CA LEU A 111 -10.88 -0.79 -4.01
C LEU A 111 -10.02 0.39 -4.51
N ALA A 112 -8.72 0.15 -4.76
CA ALA A 112 -7.85 1.17 -5.36
C ALA A 112 -8.33 1.59 -6.75
N GLU A 113 -8.76 0.63 -7.58
CA GLU A 113 -9.34 0.90 -8.91
C GLU A 113 -10.63 1.73 -8.83
N GLN A 114 -11.42 1.56 -7.75
CA GLN A 114 -12.60 2.38 -7.49
C GLN A 114 -12.26 3.77 -6.89
N GLY A 115 -10.98 4.13 -6.78
CA GLY A 115 -10.52 5.42 -6.26
C GLY A 115 -10.52 5.51 -4.73
N VAL A 116 -10.64 4.39 -4.02
CA VAL A 116 -10.54 4.39 -2.56
C VAL A 116 -9.07 4.64 -2.18
N PRO A 117 -8.74 5.66 -1.39
CA PRO A 117 -7.35 6.00 -1.09
C PRO A 117 -6.71 4.98 -0.14
N GLY A 118 -5.37 4.92 -0.17
CA GLY A 118 -4.56 4.21 0.82
C GLY A 118 -4.62 2.68 0.77
N GLN A 119 -5.28 2.07 -0.22
CA GLN A 119 -5.46 0.61 -0.27
C GLN A 119 -4.13 -0.14 -0.45
N LEU A 120 -3.18 0.45 -1.17
CA LEU A 120 -1.85 -0.16 -1.32
C LEU A 120 -1.05 -0.20 -0.02
N THR A 121 -1.33 0.67 0.95
CA THR A 121 -0.65 0.63 2.26
C THR A 121 -0.96 -0.65 3.04
N SER A 122 -2.08 -1.31 2.73
CA SER A 122 -2.43 -2.61 3.31
C SER A 122 -1.41 -3.71 2.99
N PHE A 123 -0.60 -3.55 1.93
CA PHE A 123 0.45 -4.48 1.54
C PHE A 123 1.76 -4.30 2.32
N LEU A 124 1.88 -3.26 3.14
CA LEU A 124 3.13 -2.96 3.86
C LEU A 124 3.58 -4.14 4.74
N ALA A 125 2.67 -4.66 5.58
CA ALA A 125 2.96 -5.78 6.46
C ALA A 125 3.28 -7.09 5.70
N PRO A 126 2.45 -7.58 4.75
CA PRO A 126 2.76 -8.83 4.04
C PRO A 126 4.01 -8.72 3.16
N LEU A 127 4.31 -7.56 2.56
CA LEU A 127 5.56 -7.36 1.83
C LEU A 127 6.77 -7.35 2.76
N ALA A 128 6.67 -6.69 3.92
CA ALA A 128 7.76 -6.69 4.90
C ALA A 128 8.06 -8.09 5.45
N GLU A 129 7.02 -8.91 5.65
CA GLU A 129 7.17 -10.32 6.00
C GLU A 129 7.85 -11.12 4.89
N LEU A 130 7.32 -11.02 3.66
CA LEU A 130 7.84 -11.74 2.50
C LEU A 130 9.31 -11.41 2.22
N LEU A 131 9.70 -10.15 2.42
CA LEU A 131 11.04 -9.64 2.13
C LEU A 131 11.96 -9.61 3.34
N ASN A 132 11.46 -10.01 4.52
CA ASN A 132 12.18 -9.93 5.80
C ASN A 132 12.79 -8.54 6.06
N LEU A 133 11.98 -7.48 5.90
CA LEU A 133 12.38 -6.08 6.04
C LEU A 133 12.14 -5.52 7.46
N TYR A 134 11.96 -6.39 8.43
CA TYR A 134 11.80 -5.97 9.81
C TYR A 134 13.04 -5.23 10.30
N GLU A 135 12.81 -4.18 11.09
CA GLU A 135 13.88 -3.47 11.76
C GLU A 135 14.81 -4.42 12.52
N GLY A 136 16.10 -4.27 12.27
CA GLY A 136 17.16 -5.02 12.92
C GLY A 136 18.17 -4.11 13.61
N SER A 137 19.26 -4.69 14.08
CA SER A 137 20.42 -3.94 14.58
C SER A 137 21.53 -3.92 13.51
N PRO A 138 22.01 -2.75 13.08
CA PRO A 138 21.62 -1.40 13.49
C PRO A 138 20.33 -0.92 12.81
N GLN A 139 19.58 -0.07 13.52
CA GLN A 139 18.33 0.53 13.04
C GLN A 139 18.54 1.42 11.80
N PHE A 140 19.58 2.25 11.86
CA PHE A 140 20.02 3.08 10.73
C PHE A 140 21.35 2.54 10.18
N ARG A 141 21.57 2.65 8.87
CA ARG A 141 22.87 2.27 8.29
C ARG A 141 24.00 3.09 8.96
N PRO A 142 25.09 2.46 9.42
CA PRO A 142 26.23 3.19 9.96
C PRO A 142 27.02 3.91 8.85
N ALA A 143 27.82 4.91 9.21
CA ALA A 143 28.77 5.53 8.31
C ALA A 143 30.07 4.69 8.20
N GLY A 144 30.89 5.03 7.21
CA GLY A 144 32.20 4.43 6.95
C GLY A 144 32.12 2.99 6.43
N VAL A 145 33.20 2.24 6.64
CA VAL A 145 33.37 0.85 6.17
C VAL A 145 32.23 -0.07 6.63
N ALA A 146 31.75 0.11 7.87
CA ALA A 146 30.65 -0.68 8.41
C ALA A 146 29.32 -0.47 7.65
N GLY A 147 29.15 0.70 7.03
CA GLY A 147 27.98 1.08 6.24
C GLY A 147 28.01 0.57 4.81
N GLN A 148 29.20 0.36 4.25
CA GLN A 148 29.38 0.15 2.82
C GLN A 148 28.61 -1.07 2.29
N ARG A 149 28.60 -2.18 3.04
CA ARG A 149 27.84 -3.39 2.65
C ARG A 149 26.35 -3.11 2.42
N TYR A 150 25.76 -2.24 3.25
CA TYR A 150 24.33 -1.95 3.18
C TYR A 150 23.98 -1.13 1.94
N LEU A 151 24.90 -0.29 1.44
CA LEU A 151 24.68 0.44 0.19
C LEU A 151 24.51 -0.55 -0.98
N THR A 152 25.34 -1.59 -1.03
CA THR A 152 25.22 -2.66 -2.03
C THR A 152 23.97 -3.53 -1.80
N GLU A 153 23.74 -4.01 -0.57
CA GLU A 153 22.59 -4.87 -0.23
C GLU A 153 21.24 -4.19 -0.53
N ARG A 154 21.18 -2.88 -0.31
CA ARG A 154 20.00 -2.05 -0.59
C ARG A 154 19.92 -1.55 -2.03
N ALA A 155 20.82 -2.02 -2.90
CA ALA A 155 20.88 -1.63 -4.31
C ALA A 155 20.88 -0.11 -4.51
N VAL A 156 21.60 0.62 -3.64
CA VAL A 156 21.79 2.06 -3.79
C VAL A 156 22.57 2.29 -5.09
N PRO A 157 22.20 3.26 -5.94
CA PRO A 157 22.96 3.58 -7.15
C PRO A 157 24.44 3.85 -6.84
N ASP A 158 25.34 3.11 -7.50
CA ASP A 158 26.78 3.12 -7.21
C ASP A 158 27.41 4.52 -7.26
N VAL A 159 26.90 5.38 -8.14
CA VAL A 159 27.34 6.79 -8.26
C VAL A 159 27.19 7.57 -6.96
N LEU A 160 26.25 7.17 -6.08
CA LEU A 160 26.01 7.83 -4.80
C LEU A 160 26.85 7.25 -3.66
N HIS A 161 27.46 6.06 -3.82
CA HIS A 161 28.19 5.39 -2.74
C HIS A 161 29.32 6.25 -2.16
N PRO A 162 30.17 6.93 -2.96
CA PRO A 162 31.27 7.73 -2.41
C PRO A 162 30.81 8.84 -1.47
N ALA A 163 29.63 9.42 -1.70
CA ALA A 163 29.08 10.45 -0.83
C ALA A 163 28.32 9.85 0.37
N LEU A 164 27.51 8.81 0.13
CA LEU A 164 26.65 8.22 1.16
C LEU A 164 27.42 7.39 2.19
N VAL A 165 28.60 6.86 1.84
CA VAL A 165 29.44 6.11 2.81
C VAL A 165 29.91 6.99 3.96
N ALA A 166 30.08 8.30 3.76
CA ALA A 166 30.48 9.23 4.82
C ALA A 166 29.33 9.58 5.79
N LEU A 167 28.09 9.21 5.45
CA LEU A 167 26.88 9.55 6.19
C LEU A 167 26.25 8.31 6.80
N THR A 168 25.66 8.46 7.98
CA THR A 168 24.72 7.48 8.52
C THR A 168 23.39 7.55 7.75
N GLY A 169 22.61 6.47 7.78
CA GLY A 169 21.26 6.45 7.21
C GLY A 169 20.38 7.57 7.79
N ARG A 170 20.49 7.83 9.10
CA ARG A 170 19.78 8.94 9.77
C ARG A 170 20.13 10.30 9.17
N GLN A 171 21.42 10.59 9.02
CA GLN A 171 21.88 11.86 8.44
C GLN A 171 21.42 12.05 6.98
N CYS A 172 21.21 10.97 6.23
CA CYS A 172 20.68 11.07 4.86
C CYS A 172 19.27 11.71 4.85
N GLY A 173 18.47 11.49 5.90
CA GLY A 173 17.15 12.10 6.02
C GLY A 173 17.18 13.59 6.42
N GLU A 174 18.33 14.09 6.86
CA GLU A 174 18.52 15.46 7.37
C GLU A 174 19.27 16.35 6.37
N LEU A 175 19.51 15.88 5.14
CA LEU A 175 20.25 16.60 4.11
C LEU A 175 19.53 17.89 3.67
N SER A 176 20.31 18.94 3.42
CA SER A 176 19.78 20.19 2.85
C SER A 176 19.29 19.99 1.40
N GLU A 177 18.44 20.89 0.92
CA GLU A 177 17.99 20.89 -0.49
C GLU A 177 19.15 20.89 -1.49
N GLY A 178 20.19 21.68 -1.24
CA GLY A 178 21.38 21.72 -2.10
C GLY A 178 22.11 20.38 -2.17
N GLN A 179 22.17 19.63 -1.06
CA GLN A 179 22.78 18.29 -1.04
C GLN A 179 21.92 17.26 -1.77
N VAL A 180 20.60 17.33 -1.64
CA VAL A 180 19.68 16.43 -2.38
C VAL A 180 19.72 16.73 -3.88
N ALA A 181 19.71 18.01 -4.28
CA ALA A 181 19.86 18.41 -5.67
C ALA A 181 21.18 17.90 -6.27
N GLU A 182 22.27 17.89 -5.49
CA GLU A 182 23.53 17.31 -5.95
C GLU A 182 23.44 15.82 -6.25
N PHE A 183 22.81 15.04 -5.36
CA PHE A 183 22.56 13.62 -5.63
C PHE A 183 21.65 13.40 -6.84
N GLY A 184 20.65 14.26 -7.02
CA GLY A 184 19.84 14.29 -8.24
C GLY A 184 20.69 14.49 -9.50
N ARG A 185 21.62 15.46 -9.50
CA ARG A 185 22.53 15.69 -10.63
C ARG A 185 23.44 14.50 -10.91
N LEU A 186 23.99 13.86 -9.87
CA LEU A 186 24.83 12.67 -10.02
C LEU A 186 24.04 11.50 -10.62
N LEU A 187 22.80 11.29 -10.18
CA LEU A 187 21.92 10.26 -10.74
C LEU A 187 21.59 10.54 -12.21
N VAL A 188 21.24 11.77 -12.57
CA VAL A 188 20.96 12.16 -13.96
C VAL A 188 22.17 11.94 -14.87
N ALA A 189 23.37 12.25 -14.38
CA ALA A 189 24.60 12.04 -15.14
C ALA A 189 24.93 10.55 -15.35
N ALA A 190 24.66 9.71 -14.35
CA ALA A 190 24.94 8.27 -14.41
C ALA A 190 23.87 7.48 -15.18
N GLU A 191 22.60 7.85 -15.02
CA GLU A 191 21.45 7.21 -15.65
C GLU A 191 20.53 8.30 -16.24
N PRO A 192 20.68 8.66 -17.52
CA PRO A 192 19.90 9.72 -18.15
C PRO A 192 18.40 9.40 -18.30
N ALA A 193 17.99 8.13 -18.31
CA ALA A 193 16.59 7.78 -18.48
C ALA A 193 15.80 7.94 -17.16
N PRO A 194 14.75 8.79 -17.11
CA PRO A 194 14.02 9.08 -15.86
C PRO A 194 13.29 7.87 -15.26
N ASP A 195 12.74 6.99 -16.10
CA ASP A 195 12.09 5.74 -15.69
C ASP A 195 13.08 4.72 -15.12
N ALA A 196 14.28 4.63 -15.71
CA ALA A 196 15.36 3.79 -15.16
C ALA A 196 15.83 4.32 -13.79
N ARG A 197 15.96 5.65 -13.62
CA ARG A 197 16.24 6.26 -12.32
C ARG A 197 15.14 5.97 -11.30
N ALA A 198 13.88 6.15 -11.68
CA ALA A 198 12.74 5.82 -10.82
C ALA A 198 12.77 4.34 -10.39
N THR A 199 13.11 3.42 -11.30
CA THR A 199 13.24 1.99 -11.01
C THR A 199 14.31 1.73 -9.95
N ALA A 200 15.49 2.33 -10.09
CA ALA A 200 16.57 2.18 -9.12
C ALA A 200 16.18 2.76 -7.74
N LEU A 201 15.57 3.93 -7.72
CA LEU A 201 15.12 4.59 -6.49
C LEU A 201 13.99 3.82 -5.79
N LEU A 202 12.99 3.30 -6.53
CA LEU A 202 11.95 2.43 -5.97
C LEU A 202 12.56 1.13 -5.42
N SER A 203 13.53 0.54 -6.10
CA SER A 203 14.23 -0.65 -5.61
C SER A 203 14.98 -0.38 -4.30
N TRP A 204 15.68 0.76 -4.21
CA TRP A 204 16.34 1.19 -2.98
C TRP A 204 15.32 1.41 -1.86
N LEU A 205 14.27 2.19 -2.11
CA LEU A 205 13.22 2.49 -1.12
C LEU A 205 12.57 1.23 -0.56
N GLY A 206 12.32 0.23 -1.39
CA GLY A 206 11.69 -1.02 -0.95
C GLY A 206 12.65 -2.05 -0.34
N ARG A 207 13.95 -1.75 -0.25
CA ARG A 207 14.95 -2.53 0.50
C ARG A 207 15.24 -1.96 1.88
N LEU A 208 14.65 -0.82 2.23
CA LEU A 208 14.87 -0.19 3.52
C LEU A 208 14.09 -0.93 4.61
N PRO A 209 14.73 -1.22 5.77
CA PRO A 209 14.03 -1.78 6.91
C PRO A 209 12.89 -0.87 7.41
N ILE A 210 11.76 -1.47 7.78
CA ILE A 210 10.61 -0.77 8.34
C ILE A 210 10.52 -0.98 9.87
N PRO A 211 10.03 0.01 10.64
CA PRO A 211 9.61 1.33 10.15
C PRO A 211 10.78 2.30 9.95
N ALA A 212 11.92 2.15 10.65
CA ALA A 212 12.78 3.29 10.86
C ALA A 212 13.46 3.87 9.62
N GLU A 213 14.31 3.09 8.95
CA GLU A 213 15.10 3.57 7.81
C GLU A 213 14.21 3.88 6.60
N ALA A 214 13.06 3.22 6.47
CA ALA A 214 12.10 3.48 5.40
C ALA A 214 11.28 4.76 5.64
N LEU A 215 10.84 5.05 6.87
CA LEU A 215 10.03 6.24 7.18
C LEU A 215 10.88 7.48 7.49
N TRP A 216 12.07 7.29 8.06
CA TRP A 216 13.06 8.33 8.34
C TRP A 216 14.33 8.08 7.52
N GLY A 217 15.44 8.75 7.84
CA GLY A 217 16.76 8.44 7.28
C GLY A 217 16.81 8.37 5.74
N GLU A 218 17.32 7.26 5.20
CA GLU A 218 17.46 7.09 3.76
C GLU A 218 16.12 7.14 3.01
N GLY A 219 15.03 6.66 3.60
CA GLY A 219 13.73 6.69 2.94
C GLY A 219 13.26 8.12 2.65
N VAL A 220 13.57 9.08 3.53
CA VAL A 220 13.29 10.50 3.30
C VAL A 220 14.11 11.03 2.11
N LEU A 221 15.39 10.67 2.03
CA LEU A 221 16.23 11.04 0.88
C LEU A 221 15.66 10.47 -0.42
N VAL A 222 15.35 9.18 -0.46
CA VAL A 222 14.88 8.52 -1.69
C VAL A 222 13.55 9.12 -2.15
N ARG A 223 12.62 9.40 -1.24
CA ARG A 223 11.36 10.07 -1.59
C ARG A 223 11.57 11.48 -2.16
N ARG A 224 12.52 12.25 -1.62
CA ARG A 224 12.85 13.57 -2.17
C ARG A 224 13.46 13.48 -3.57
N LEU A 225 14.30 12.48 -3.83
CA LEU A 225 14.85 12.22 -5.16
C LEU A 225 13.76 11.75 -6.16
N LEU A 226 12.79 10.95 -5.69
CA LEU A 226 11.64 10.53 -6.49
C LEU A 226 10.70 11.70 -6.80
N ALA A 227 10.55 12.67 -5.89
CA ALA A 227 9.70 13.84 -6.08
C ALA A 227 10.18 14.77 -7.22
N ASP A 228 11.45 14.69 -7.61
CA ASP A 228 12.01 15.43 -8.76
C ASP A 228 11.69 14.76 -10.11
N LEU A 229 11.08 13.56 -10.12
CA LEU A 229 10.69 12.83 -11.32
C LEU A 229 9.21 13.04 -11.64
N ALA A 230 8.85 12.98 -12.92
CA ALA A 230 7.47 13.09 -13.34
C ALA A 230 6.68 11.82 -12.97
N GLY A 231 5.43 11.98 -12.56
CA GLY A 231 4.53 10.86 -12.23
C GLY A 231 4.48 9.74 -13.29
N PRO A 232 4.40 10.04 -14.61
CA PRO A 232 4.43 9.02 -15.66
C PRO A 232 5.70 8.17 -15.69
N ASP A 233 6.86 8.72 -15.33
CA ASP A 233 8.12 7.98 -15.28
C ASP A 233 8.13 7.01 -14.09
N ILE A 234 7.61 7.43 -12.94
CA ILE A 234 7.43 6.59 -11.75
C ILE A 234 6.42 5.47 -12.04
N ALA A 235 5.30 5.78 -12.71
CA ALA A 235 4.33 4.77 -13.11
C ALA A 235 4.93 3.75 -14.10
N THR A 236 5.74 4.21 -15.05
CA THR A 236 6.46 3.33 -15.98
C THR A 236 7.43 2.41 -15.23
N ALA A 237 8.18 2.94 -14.27
CA ALA A 237 9.06 2.16 -13.40
C ALA A 237 8.30 1.15 -12.52
N ALA A 238 7.12 1.51 -12.02
CA ALA A 238 6.25 0.63 -11.26
C ALA A 238 5.72 -0.54 -12.11
N VAL A 239 5.35 -0.29 -13.38
CA VAL A 239 4.96 -1.37 -14.33
C VAL A 239 6.14 -2.30 -14.63
N GLN A 240 7.35 -1.74 -14.78
CA GLN A 240 8.56 -2.52 -15.10
C GLN A 240 9.07 -3.31 -13.89
N THR A 241 8.67 -2.94 -12.68
CA THR A 241 9.03 -3.62 -11.45
C THR A 241 8.42 -5.02 -11.41
N ARG A 242 9.27 -6.05 -11.47
CA ARG A 242 8.88 -7.46 -11.34
C ARG A 242 9.38 -8.13 -10.06
N THR A 243 9.78 -7.33 -9.08
CA THR A 243 10.37 -7.82 -7.82
C THR A 243 9.58 -7.33 -6.62
N GLY A 244 9.57 -8.12 -5.54
CA GLY A 244 8.94 -7.70 -4.29
C GLY A 244 9.53 -6.41 -3.73
N HIS A 245 10.85 -6.19 -3.86
CA HIS A 245 11.49 -4.95 -3.42
C HIS A 245 10.97 -3.72 -4.17
N GLY A 246 10.83 -3.76 -5.50
CA GLY A 246 10.27 -2.60 -6.18
C GLY A 246 8.79 -2.39 -5.83
N ALA A 247 8.01 -3.46 -5.64
CA ALA A 247 6.61 -3.35 -5.21
C ALA A 247 6.51 -2.71 -3.82
N MET A 248 7.38 -3.12 -2.89
CA MET A 248 7.54 -2.49 -1.58
C MET A 248 7.96 -1.02 -1.70
N GLY A 249 8.82 -0.69 -2.67
CA GLY A 249 9.19 0.70 -2.98
C GLY A 249 8.00 1.56 -3.36
N VAL A 250 7.11 1.05 -4.23
CA VAL A 250 5.86 1.72 -4.63
C VAL A 250 4.94 1.90 -3.41
N VAL A 251 4.75 0.85 -2.61
CA VAL A 251 3.93 0.91 -1.38
C VAL A 251 4.48 1.95 -0.40
N ASN A 252 5.79 1.94 -0.15
CA ASN A 252 6.46 2.92 0.71
C ASN A 252 6.35 4.35 0.18
N LEU A 253 6.38 4.56 -1.14
CA LEU A 253 6.18 5.89 -1.73
C LEU A 253 4.75 6.40 -1.46
N LEU A 254 3.75 5.56 -1.72
CA LEU A 254 2.33 5.88 -1.57
C LEU A 254 1.88 6.16 -0.13
N MET A 255 2.66 5.76 0.87
CA MET A 255 2.40 6.18 2.26
C MET A 255 2.61 7.68 2.49
N HIS A 256 3.24 8.39 1.54
CA HIS A 256 3.66 9.79 1.69
C HIS A 256 3.21 10.70 0.54
N VAL A 257 2.50 10.16 -0.46
CA VAL A 257 1.96 10.92 -1.58
C VAL A 257 0.50 10.55 -1.78
N ASP A 258 -0.28 11.47 -2.35
CA ASP A 258 -1.66 11.17 -2.72
C ASP A 258 -1.69 10.11 -3.84
N ASP A 259 -2.59 9.14 -3.72
CA ASP A 259 -2.79 8.07 -4.70
C ASP A 259 -4.02 8.37 -5.56
N ASP A 260 -3.80 8.61 -6.86
CA ASP A 260 -4.89 8.75 -7.84
C ASP A 260 -5.27 7.41 -8.48
N GLY A 261 -4.69 6.29 -8.00
CA GLY A 261 -4.88 4.94 -8.51
C GLY A 261 -3.92 4.55 -9.62
N THR A 262 -3.14 5.48 -10.20
CA THR A 262 -2.21 5.20 -11.29
C THR A 262 -1.13 4.20 -10.86
N LEU A 263 -0.54 4.40 -9.68
CA LEU A 263 0.49 3.49 -9.16
C LEU A 263 -0.09 2.15 -8.72
N ALA A 264 -1.33 2.14 -8.22
CA ALA A 264 -2.05 0.90 -7.93
C ALA A 264 -2.25 0.04 -9.19
N ALA A 265 -2.71 0.62 -10.28
CA ALA A 265 -2.85 -0.07 -11.56
C ALA A 265 -1.49 -0.56 -12.10
N ALA A 266 -0.45 0.26 -11.98
CA ALA A 266 0.89 -0.06 -12.44
C ALA A 266 1.51 -1.28 -11.72
N VAL A 267 1.38 -1.34 -10.38
CA VAL A 267 2.01 -2.39 -9.56
C VAL A 267 1.12 -3.63 -9.37
N ALA A 268 -0.17 -3.54 -9.72
CA ALA A 268 -1.16 -4.61 -9.56
C ALA A 268 -0.69 -5.98 -10.10
N PRO A 269 -0.12 -6.12 -11.32
CA PRO A 269 0.33 -7.41 -11.82
C PRO A 269 1.39 -8.06 -10.94
N THR A 270 2.30 -7.26 -10.38
CA THR A 270 3.38 -7.73 -9.51
C THR A 270 2.83 -8.15 -8.15
N LEU A 271 1.92 -7.37 -7.55
CA LEU A 271 1.27 -7.76 -6.30
C LEU A 271 0.45 -9.04 -6.45
N ARG A 272 -0.28 -9.20 -7.56
CA ARG A 272 -1.00 -10.44 -7.90
C ARG A 272 -0.09 -11.66 -8.01
N ALA A 273 1.11 -11.48 -8.57
CA ALA A 273 2.08 -12.55 -8.69
C ALA A 273 2.72 -12.94 -7.34
N LEU A 274 2.93 -11.96 -6.45
CA LEU A 274 3.52 -12.18 -5.12
C LEU A 274 2.52 -12.78 -4.13
N PHE A 275 1.25 -12.41 -4.25
CA PHE A 275 0.16 -12.82 -3.36
C PHE A 275 -1.01 -13.40 -4.16
N PRO A 276 -0.83 -14.56 -4.82
CA PRO A 276 -1.91 -15.20 -5.55
C PRO A 276 -3.01 -15.68 -4.60
N PRO A 277 -4.28 -15.71 -5.04
CA PRO A 277 -5.33 -16.34 -4.26
C PRO A 277 -5.01 -17.84 -4.05
N PRO A 278 -5.43 -18.44 -2.92
CA PRO A 278 -5.25 -19.86 -2.68
C PRO A 278 -6.04 -20.65 -3.73
N THR A 279 -5.42 -21.71 -4.25
CA THR A 279 -5.99 -22.66 -5.22
C THR A 279 -7.00 -23.60 -4.58
#